data_AF-A0A2E9LL01-F1
#
_entry.id   AF-A0A2E9LL01-F1
#
_cell.length_a   1.000
_cell.length_b   1.000
_cell.length_c   1.000
_cell.angle_alpha   90.00
_cell.angle_beta   90.00
_cell.angle_gamma   90.00
#
_symmetry.space_group_name_H-M   'P 1'
#
loop_
_entity.id
_entity.type
_entity.pdbx_description
1 polymer ?
#
loop_
_entity_poly.entity_id
_entity_poly.type
_entity_poly.pdbx_seq_one_letter_code
_entity_poly.pdbx_strand_id
1 'polypeptide(L)'
;MRDQDRTQLRTQQCATTEHLADSILPDTYSPRTTDNFSLENRSDQVRSCFNTIGIDYFEDALDSTEVAPVVSYVGSTSRFKDANLEKLGARVQPILDEHGAFVVDKLGGLFICEF
;
A
#
# COMPACT_ATOMS: atom_id res chain seq x y z
N MET A 1 4.75 2.36 34.61
CA MET A 1 5.40 1.04 34.40
C MET A 1 4.50 0.12 33.56
N ARG A 2 4.06 0.56 32.37
CA ARG A 2 3.20 -0.21 31.43
C ARG A 2 3.47 0.09 29.94
N ASP A 3 4.61 0.72 29.61
CA ASP A 3 4.93 1.12 28.23
C ASP A 3 6.03 0.27 27.56
N GLN A 4 6.68 -0.62 28.30
CA GLN A 4 7.76 -1.45 27.75
C GLN A 4 7.26 -2.73 27.05
N ASP A 5 6.06 -3.23 27.37
CA ASP A 5 5.52 -4.46 26.79
C ASP A 5 4.91 -4.28 25.38
N ARG A 6 4.38 -3.09 25.05
CA ARG A 6 3.74 -2.85 23.74
C ARG A 6 4.75 -2.70 22.60
N THR A 7 5.97 -2.26 22.90
CA THR A 7 7.04 -2.09 21.91
C THR A 7 7.62 -3.45 21.49
N GLN A 8 7.65 -4.44 22.40
CA GLN A 8 8.16 -5.77 22.07
C GLN A 8 7.23 -6.58 21.15
N LEU A 9 5.91 -6.39 21.29
CA LEU A 9 4.91 -7.08 20.45
C LEU A 9 4.93 -6.63 18.98
N ARG A 10 5.26 -5.35 18.70
CA ARG A 10 5.39 -4.86 17.30
C ARG A 10 6.67 -5.32 16.62
N THR A 11 7.77 -5.45 17.36
CA THR A 11 9.04 -5.94 16.80
C THR A 11 8.99 -7.43 16.48
N GLN A 12 8.25 -8.22 17.27
CA GLN A 12 8.08 -9.66 17.01
C GLN A 12 7.23 -9.96 15.77
N GLN A 13 6.21 -9.15 15.46
CA GLN A 13 5.38 -9.35 14.26
C GLN A 13 6.10 -8.99 12.95
N CYS A 14 7.06 -8.06 12.97
CA CYS A 14 7.87 -7.73 11.80
C CYS A 14 8.89 -8.83 11.48
N ALA A 15 9.37 -9.53 12.51
CA ALA A 15 10.35 -10.62 12.37
C ALA A 15 9.76 -11.93 11.81
N THR A 16 8.43 -12.11 11.82
CA THR A 16 7.82 -13.38 11.40
C THR A 16 7.59 -13.47 9.89
N THR A 17 7.44 -12.33 9.19
CA THR A 17 7.20 -12.32 7.74
C THR A 17 8.47 -12.54 6.94
N GLU A 18 9.62 -12.06 7.44
CA GLU A 18 10.94 -12.29 6.82
C GLU A 18 11.34 -13.77 6.87
N HIS A 19 10.99 -14.48 7.93
CA HIS A 19 11.41 -15.87 8.15
C HIS A 19 10.74 -16.90 7.21
N LEU A 20 9.57 -16.56 6.64
CA LEU A 20 8.89 -17.42 5.65
C LEU A 20 9.49 -17.27 4.24
N ALA A 21 10.09 -16.12 3.93
CA ALA A 21 10.73 -15.89 2.64
C ALA A 21 12.00 -16.74 2.49
N ASP A 22 12.74 -16.91 3.59
CA ASP A 22 13.99 -17.70 3.62
C ASP A 22 13.78 -19.21 3.40
N SER A 23 12.58 -19.76 3.71
CA SER A 23 12.34 -21.20 3.58
C SER A 23 11.86 -21.64 2.18
N ILE A 24 11.53 -20.69 1.30
CA ILE A 24 10.95 -20.95 -0.02
C ILE A 24 11.97 -20.66 -1.13
N LEU A 25 12.97 -19.81 -0.85
CA LEU A 25 13.96 -19.40 -1.84
C LEU A 25 15.20 -20.32 -1.76
N PRO A 26 15.63 -20.95 -2.86
CA PRO A 26 16.82 -21.80 -2.85
C PRO A 26 18.08 -20.99 -2.47
N ASP A 27 19.02 -21.66 -1.77
CA ASP A 27 20.30 -21.15 -1.19
C ASP A 27 21.20 -20.32 -2.13
N THR A 28 20.84 -20.17 -3.41
CA THR A 28 21.49 -19.33 -4.40
C THR A 28 21.07 -17.85 -4.35
N TYR A 29 20.28 -17.42 -3.37
CA TYR A 29 19.94 -16.01 -3.19
C TYR A 29 21.17 -15.24 -2.66
N SER A 30 22.04 -14.84 -3.59
CA SER A 30 22.99 -13.73 -3.40
C SER A 30 22.25 -12.55 -2.77
N PRO A 31 22.86 -11.75 -1.86
CA PRO A 31 22.19 -10.60 -1.24
C PRO A 31 21.92 -9.56 -2.32
N ARG A 32 20.83 -9.78 -3.07
CA ARG A 32 20.33 -8.89 -4.10
C ARG A 32 19.73 -7.73 -3.36
N THR A 33 20.27 -6.55 -3.64
CA THR A 33 19.67 -5.26 -3.34
C THR A 33 18.17 -5.33 -3.65
N THR A 34 17.35 -5.12 -2.63
CA THR A 34 15.92 -4.92 -2.78
C THR A 34 15.72 -3.50 -3.28
N ASP A 35 15.62 -3.34 -4.60
CA ASP A 35 15.29 -2.07 -5.21
C ASP A 35 13.77 -1.89 -5.25
N ASN A 36 13.29 -0.77 -4.70
CA ASN A 36 11.87 -0.42 -4.74
C ASN A 36 11.49 0.01 -6.16
N PHE A 37 10.42 -0.57 -6.70
CA PHE A 37 9.82 -0.16 -7.96
C PHE A 37 8.35 0.23 -7.76
N SER A 38 7.82 1.00 -8.71
CA SER A 38 6.41 1.42 -8.72
C SER A 38 5.88 1.42 -10.15
N LEU A 39 4.56 1.55 -10.31
CA LEU A 39 3.91 1.72 -11.61
C LEU A 39 4.42 2.95 -12.38
N GLU A 40 4.85 4.00 -11.68
CA GLU A 40 5.38 5.24 -12.23
C GLU A 40 6.87 5.11 -12.61
N ASN A 41 7.60 4.24 -11.90
CA ASN A 41 9.03 4.02 -12.07
C ASN A 41 9.36 3.09 -13.25
N ARG A 42 8.31 2.48 -13.83
CA ARG A 42 8.27 1.64 -15.04
C ARG A 42 9.05 0.32 -14.96
N SER A 43 8.60 -0.59 -15.82
CA SER A 43 9.08 -1.95 -16.09
C SER A 43 10.59 -2.09 -16.35
N ASP A 44 11.31 -1.00 -16.64
CA ASP A 44 12.73 -1.05 -16.98
C ASP A 44 13.60 -1.50 -15.79
N GLN A 45 13.17 -1.23 -14.55
CA GLN A 45 13.85 -1.73 -13.34
C GLN A 45 13.76 -3.26 -13.21
N VAL A 46 12.70 -3.88 -13.73
CA VAL A 46 12.46 -5.33 -13.66
C VAL A 46 12.87 -6.07 -14.94
N ARG A 47 13.17 -5.36 -16.05
CA ARG A 47 13.64 -5.95 -17.33
C ARG A 47 14.91 -6.79 -17.20
N SER A 48 15.76 -6.51 -16.22
CA SER A 48 16.97 -7.31 -15.97
C SER A 48 16.66 -8.72 -15.46
N CYS A 49 15.44 -8.95 -14.96
CA CYS A 49 15.01 -10.22 -14.37
C CYS A 49 14.02 -11.01 -15.25
N PHE A 50 13.41 -10.38 -16.26
CA PHE A 50 12.34 -10.97 -17.07
C PHE A 50 12.51 -10.62 -18.54
N ASN A 51 12.28 -11.58 -19.43
CA ASN A 51 12.40 -11.40 -20.87
C ASN A 51 11.24 -10.58 -21.44
N THR A 52 10.05 -10.73 -20.87
CA THR A 52 8.84 -10.00 -21.26
C THR A 52 8.23 -9.33 -20.05
N ILE A 53 7.89 -8.05 -20.18
CA ILE A 53 7.19 -7.28 -19.15
C ILE A 53 6.07 -6.47 -19.78
N GLY A 54 4.84 -6.81 -19.40
CA GLY A 54 3.64 -6.03 -19.65
C GLY A 54 3.18 -5.32 -18.39
N ILE A 55 2.40 -4.24 -18.58
CA ILE A 55 1.64 -3.62 -17.50
C ILE A 55 0.19 -3.60 -17.96
N ASP A 56 -0.69 -4.20 -17.18
CA ASP A 56 -2.13 -4.09 -17.36
C ASP A 56 -2.66 -3.04 -16.39
N TYR A 57 -3.14 -1.93 -16.93
CA TYR A 57 -3.70 -0.84 -16.13
C TYR A 57 -5.18 -1.06 -15.94
N PHE A 58 -5.66 -0.85 -14.72
CA PHE A 58 -7.08 -0.88 -14.42
C PHE A 58 -7.46 0.34 -13.60
N GLU A 59 -8.62 0.87 -13.93
CA GLU A 59 -9.26 1.94 -13.19
C GLU A 59 -10.23 1.27 -12.21
N ASP A 60 -10.07 1.58 -10.93
CA ASP A 60 -10.98 1.13 -9.88
C ASP A 60 -11.47 2.35 -9.11
N ALA A 61 -12.73 2.31 -8.71
CA ALA A 61 -13.37 3.36 -7.94
C ALA A 61 -13.98 2.75 -6.69
N LEU A 62 -13.62 3.29 -5.53
CA LEU A 62 -14.24 2.92 -4.27
C LEU A 62 -15.24 3.98 -3.86
N ASP A 63 -16.51 3.61 -3.86
CA ASP A 63 -17.59 4.44 -3.35
C ASP A 63 -17.74 4.21 -1.84
N SER A 64 -17.56 5.27 -1.06
CA SER A 64 -17.78 5.23 0.38
C SER A 64 -18.94 6.14 0.77
N THR A 65 -19.95 5.58 1.42
CA THR A 65 -21.13 6.32 1.90
C THR A 65 -20.99 6.81 3.34
N GLU A 66 -19.86 6.51 3.99
CA GLU A 66 -19.60 6.81 5.39
C GLU A 66 -18.35 7.68 5.55
N VAL A 67 -18.36 8.59 6.52
CA VAL A 67 -17.22 9.48 6.79
C VAL A 67 -16.01 8.72 7.33
N ALA A 68 -16.23 7.73 8.22
CA ALA A 68 -15.15 7.07 8.94
C ALA A 68 -14.19 6.28 8.02
N PRO A 69 -14.65 5.51 7.02
CA PRO A 69 -13.78 4.86 6.04
C PRO A 69 -12.96 5.86 5.20
N VAL A 70 -13.55 6.99 4.78
CA VAL A 70 -12.84 8.03 4.02
C VAL A 70 -11.70 8.63 4.84
N VAL A 71 -11.98 9.00 6.10
CA VAL A 71 -10.95 9.56 7.00
C VAL A 71 -9.85 8.54 7.30
N SER A 72 -10.21 7.28 7.53
CA SER A 72 -9.22 6.19 7.71
C SER A 72 -8.36 5.99 6.48
N TYR A 73 -8.97 5.98 5.29
CA TYR A 73 -8.23 5.83 4.04
C TYR A 73 -7.21 6.95 3.86
N VAL A 74 -7.62 8.22 4.03
CA VAL A 74 -6.71 9.37 3.92
C VAL A 74 -5.56 9.26 4.94
N GLY A 75 -5.86 8.90 6.18
CA GLY A 75 -4.83 8.71 7.23
C GLY A 75 -3.89 7.54 6.98
N SER A 76 -4.32 6.52 6.23
CA SER A 76 -3.46 5.39 5.85
C SER A 76 -2.41 5.76 4.80
N THR A 77 -2.62 6.84 4.05
CA THR A 77 -1.68 7.26 3.00
C THR A 77 -0.45 7.92 3.59
N SER A 78 0.73 7.58 3.07
CA SER A 78 2.01 8.12 3.53
C SER A 78 2.10 9.65 3.43
N ARG A 79 1.37 10.24 2.49
CA ARG A 79 1.30 11.69 2.27
C ARG A 79 0.68 12.46 3.44
N PHE A 80 -0.24 11.85 4.17
CA PHE A 80 -0.95 12.47 5.30
C PHE A 80 -0.66 11.77 6.62
N LYS A 81 0.36 10.92 6.66
CA LYS A 81 0.92 10.36 7.88
C LYS A 81 1.35 11.56 8.75
N ASP A 82 0.75 11.70 9.92
CA ASP A 82 0.91 12.82 10.88
C ASP A 82 0.08 14.09 10.62
N ALA A 83 -0.80 14.11 9.61
CA ALA A 83 -1.74 15.22 9.45
C ALA A 83 -2.83 15.20 10.55
N ASN A 84 -3.20 16.37 11.08
CA ASN A 84 -4.38 16.47 11.93
C ASN A 84 -5.65 16.38 11.06
N LEU A 85 -6.30 15.22 11.07
CA LEU A 85 -7.50 14.93 10.29
C LEU A 85 -8.81 15.20 11.04
N GLU A 86 -8.80 15.78 12.24
CA GLU A 86 -10.01 16.02 13.05
C GLU A 86 -11.08 16.83 12.31
N LYS A 87 -10.63 17.78 11.47
CA LYS A 87 -11.52 18.64 10.68
C LYS A 87 -11.93 18.02 9.34
N LEU A 88 -11.30 16.91 8.94
CA LEU A 88 -11.56 16.29 7.64
C LEU A 88 -12.97 15.70 7.62
N GLY A 89 -13.40 15.03 8.69
CA GLY A 89 -14.74 14.44 8.75
C GLY A 89 -15.86 15.46 8.55
N ALA A 90 -15.74 16.63 9.19
CA ALA A 90 -16.68 17.74 9.03
C ALA A 90 -16.74 18.32 7.61
N ARG A 91 -15.70 18.10 6.79
CA ARG A 91 -15.67 18.48 5.37
C ARG A 91 -16.16 17.38 4.44
N VAL A 92 -16.07 16.12 4.85
CA VAL A 92 -16.53 14.97 4.07
C VAL A 92 -18.04 14.80 4.19
N GLN A 93 -18.63 15.04 5.36
CA GLN A 93 -20.07 14.86 5.58
C GLN A 93 -20.96 15.62 4.57
N PRO A 94 -20.74 16.93 4.29
CA PRO A 94 -21.56 17.65 3.32
C PRO A 94 -21.48 17.08 1.90
N ILE A 95 -20.31 16.55 1.52
CA ILE A 95 -20.09 15.93 0.20
C ILE A 95 -20.91 14.63 0.09
N LEU A 96 -20.94 13.83 1.15
CA LEU A 96 -21.76 12.63 1.23
C LEU A 96 -23.26 12.97 1.22
N ASP A 97 -23.67 14.02 1.93
CA ASP A 97 -25.06 14.45 1.97
C ASP A 97 -25.55 14.95 0.60
N GLU A 98 -24.68 15.59 -0.19
CA GLU A 98 -24.99 16.10 -1.52
C GLU A 98 -24.95 15.02 -2.61
N HIS A 99 -23.94 14.14 -2.60
CA HIS A 99 -23.67 13.20 -3.69
C HIS A 99 -24.00 11.75 -3.36
N GLY A 100 -24.37 11.45 -2.12
CA GLY A 100 -24.67 10.10 -1.62
C GLY A 100 -23.43 9.23 -1.33
N ALA A 101 -22.31 9.49 -2.00
CA ALA A 101 -21.06 8.79 -1.81
C ALA A 101 -19.84 9.68 -2.09
N PHE A 102 -18.72 9.34 -1.44
CA PHE A 102 -17.41 9.86 -1.70
C PHE A 102 -16.68 8.85 -2.58
N VAL A 103 -16.39 9.24 -3.82
CA VAL A 103 -15.74 8.38 -4.82
C VAL A 103 -14.23 8.56 -4.69
N VAL A 104 -13.51 7.45 -4.48
CA VAL A 104 -12.05 7.41 -4.52
C VAL A 104 -11.62 6.70 -5.80
N ASP A 105 -11.25 7.48 -6.81
CA ASP A 105 -10.64 6.95 -8.03
C ASP A 105 -9.20 6.51 -7.75
N LYS A 106 -8.87 5.28 -8.14
CA LYS A 106 -7.52 4.74 -8.07
C LYS A 106 -7.09 4.24 -9.43
N LEU A 107 -5.95 4.75 -9.89
CA LEU A 107 -5.24 4.15 -11.01
C LEU A 107 -4.39 2.99 -10.48
N GLY A 108 -4.80 1.77 -10.78
CA GLY A 108 -4.09 0.54 -10.48
C GLY A 108 -3.33 0.01 -11.69
N GLY A 109 -2.43 -0.94 -11.44
CA GLY A 109 -1.77 -1.67 -12.51
C GLY A 109 -1.13 -2.95 -12.00
N LEU A 110 -1.09 -3.96 -12.87
CA LEU A 110 -0.46 -5.26 -12.63
C LEU A 110 0.72 -5.41 -13.57
N PHE A 111 1.88 -5.79 -13.03
CA PHE A 111 3.00 -6.24 -13.85
C PHE A 111 2.77 -7.70 -14.26
N ILE A 112 2.80 -7.95 -15.56
CA ILE A 112 2.73 -9.30 -16.13
C ILE A 112 4.13 -9.62 -16.65
N CYS A 113 4.81 -10.56 -16.00
CA CYS A 113 6.20 -10.89 -16.29
C CYS A 113 6.35 -12.36 -16.70
N GLU A 114 7.20 -12.61 -17.71
CA GLU A 114 7.57 -13.95 -18.16
C GLU A 114 9.10 -14.10 -18.22
N PHE A 115 9.59 -15.30 -17.93
CA PHE A 115 11.01 -15.66 -17.95
C PHE A 115 11.50 -16.06 -19.33
#